data_AF-A0A9J7A6A2-F1
#
_entry.id   AF-A0A9J7A6A2-F1
#
_cell.length_a   1.000
_cell.length_b   1.000
_cell.length_c   1.000
_cell.angle_alpha   90.00
_cell.angle_beta   90.00
_cell.angle_gamma   90.00
#
_symmetry.space_group_name_H-M   'P 1'
#
loop_
_entity.id
_entity.type
_entity.pdbx_description
1 polymer ?
#
loop_
_entity_poly.entity_id
_entity_poly.type
_entity_poly.pdbx_seq_one_letter_code
_entity_poly.pdbx_strand_id
1 'polypeptide(L)' 'MQQPIVGYHKDDEDHWVAELACGHNQHVRHNPPWVVRDWVTTPMGRAAMLGHKLECKLCDDTRRGQNRPPAAEGLDSLQ' A
#
# COMPACT_ATOMS: atom_id res chain seq x y z
N MET A 1 6.13 5.43 2.08
CA MET A 1 6.84 5.15 3.34
C MET A 1 7.07 3.69 3.29
N GLN A 2 8.32 3.32 3.48
CA GLN A 2 8.74 1.93 3.43
C GLN A 2 8.37 1.22 4.72
N GLN A 3 7.50 0.23 4.62
CA GLN A 3 7.02 -0.56 5.75
C GLN A 3 7.31 -2.04 5.49
N PRO A 4 7.94 -2.74 6.45
CA PRO A 4 8.25 -4.15 6.28
C PRO A 4 6.96 -4.99 6.25
N ILE A 5 6.98 -6.04 5.44
CA ILE A 5 5.91 -7.04 5.42
C ILE A 5 6.03 -7.90 6.69
N VAL A 6 4.93 -8.05 7.42
CA VAL A 6 4.85 -8.82 8.67
C VAL A 6 3.96 -10.06 8.54
N GLY A 7 3.12 -10.11 7.50
CA GLY A 7 2.19 -11.21 7.30
C GLY A 7 1.56 -11.19 5.90
N TYR A 8 0.76 -12.23 5.64
CA TYR A 8 -0.02 -12.34 4.41
C TYR A 8 -1.34 -13.04 4.70
N HIS A 9 -2.38 -12.63 3.99
CA HIS A 9 -3.63 -13.37 3.87
C HIS A 9 -4.14 -13.30 2.42
N LYS A 10 -5.19 -14.06 2.16
CA LYS A 10 -6.00 -13.93 0.95
C LYS A 10 -7.27 -13.18 1.32
N ASP A 11 -7.70 -12.27 0.47
CA ASP A 11 -9.01 -11.65 0.59
C ASP A 11 -10.12 -12.58 0.08
N ASP A 12 -11.37 -12.10 0.09
CA ASP A 12 -12.55 -12.85 -0.33
C ASP A 12 -12.52 -13.24 -1.83
N GLU A 13 -11.68 -12.56 -2.62
CA GLU A 13 -11.45 -12.85 -4.05
C GLU A 13 -10.23 -13.77 -4.27
N ASP A 14 -9.68 -14.35 -3.20
CA ASP A 14 -8.50 -15.22 -3.22
C ASP A 14 -7.19 -14.49 -3.66
N HIS A 15 -7.17 -13.15 -3.63
CA HIS A 15 -5.98 -12.36 -3.95
C HIS A 15 -5.05 -12.20 -2.76
N TRP A 16 -3.74 -12.31 -3.00
CA TRP A 16 -2.73 -12.10 -1.95
C TRP A 16 -2.66 -10.64 -1.49
N VAL A 17 -2.76 -10.47 -0.18
CA VAL A 17 -2.62 -9.22 0.56
C VAL A 17 -1.43 -9.34 1.51
N ALA A 18 -0.51 -8.39 1.45
CA ALA A 18 0.58 -8.24 2.41
C ALA A 18 0.13 -7.35 3.57
N GLU A 19 0.34 -7.82 4.79
CA GLU A 19 0.17 -7.05 6.02
C GLU A 19 1.49 -6.32 6.31
N LEU A 20 1.42 -5.01 6.51
CA LEU A 20 2.59 -4.17 6.76
C LEU A 20 2.69 -3.83 8.25
N ALA A 21 3.90 -3.61 8.76
CA ALA A 21 4.13 -3.29 10.18
C ALA A 21 3.43 -2.00 10.66
N CYS A 22 3.04 -1.10 9.74
CA CYS A 22 2.23 0.07 10.07
C CYS A 22 0.73 -0.24 10.30
N GLY A 23 0.31 -1.50 10.16
CA GLY A 23 -1.08 -1.94 10.30
C GLY A 23 -1.92 -1.81 9.02
N HIS A 24 -1.36 -1.27 7.94
CA HIS A 24 -2.04 -1.20 6.64
C HIS A 24 -1.77 -2.44 5.79
N ASN A 25 -2.70 -2.69 4.87
CA ASN A 25 -2.64 -3.81 3.93
C ASN A 25 -2.32 -3.35 2.51
N GLN A 26 -1.65 -4.20 1.74
CA GLN A 26 -1.33 -3.93 0.34
C GLN A 26 -1.47 -5.17 -0.53
N HIS A 27 -2.27 -5.08 -1.60
CA HIS A 27 -2.36 -6.15 -2.59
C HIS A 27 -1.03 -6.38 -3.31
N VAL A 28 -0.62 -7.64 -3.34
CA VAL A 28 0.65 -8.09 -3.93
C VAL A 28 0.41 -9.02 -5.11
N ARG A 29 -0.27 -8.51 -6.14
CA ARG A 29 -0.63 -9.30 -7.34
C ARG A 29 0.58 -9.61 -8.23
N HIS A 30 0.56 -10.78 -8.87
CA HIS A 30 1.45 -11.16 -9.98
C HIS A 30 0.59 -11.31 -11.24
N ASN A 31 0.57 -10.27 -12.07
CA ASN A 31 -0.23 -10.17 -13.29
C ASN A 31 0.67 -9.76 -14.49
N PRO A 32 1.51 -10.66 -15.04
CA PRO A 32 2.30 -10.38 -16.23
C PRO A 32 1.40 -10.04 -17.43
N PRO A 33 1.84 -9.13 -18.33
CA PRO A 33 3.12 -8.41 -18.33
C PRO A 33 3.14 -7.16 -17.42
N TRP A 34 2.02 -6.81 -16.79
CA TRP A 34 1.84 -5.51 -16.12
C TRP A 34 2.50 -5.44 -14.74
N VAL A 35 2.46 -6.53 -13.97
CA VAL A 35 3.01 -6.60 -12.63
C VAL A 35 3.70 -7.94 -12.42
N VAL A 36 5.02 -7.94 -12.29
CA VAL A 36 5.81 -9.16 -12.06
C VAL A 36 6.25 -9.20 -10.60
N ARG A 37 5.67 -10.14 -9.84
CA ARG A 37 6.02 -10.43 -8.44
C ARG A 37 6.08 -11.92 -8.18
N ASP A 38 7.00 -12.61 -8.84
CA ASP A 38 7.08 -14.09 -8.82
C ASP A 38 7.11 -14.68 -7.41
N TRP A 39 7.74 -13.96 -6.48
CA TRP A 39 7.83 -14.32 -5.07
C TRP A 39 6.46 -14.53 -4.40
N VAL A 40 5.38 -13.88 -4.87
CA VAL A 40 4.06 -14.04 -4.24
C VAL A 40 3.41 -15.39 -4.56
N THR A 41 3.78 -15.98 -5.71
CA THR A 41 3.11 -17.16 -6.27
C THR A 41 3.35 -18.43 -5.45
N THR A 42 4.42 -18.48 -4.66
CA THR A 42 4.77 -19.64 -3.84
C THR A 42 4.81 -19.29 -2.35
N PRO A 43 4.45 -20.22 -1.45
CA PRO A 43 4.60 -20.01 -0.01
C PRO A 43 6.04 -19.68 0.39
N MET A 44 7.03 -20.34 -0.22
CA MET A 44 8.45 -20.12 0.06
C MET A 44 8.89 -18.71 -0.35
N GLY A 45 8.44 -18.23 -1.51
CA GLY A 45 8.73 -16.87 -1.96
C GLY A 45 8.11 -15.81 -1.03
N ARG A 46 6.87 -16.00 -0.58
CA ARG A 46 6.24 -15.10 0.40
C ARG A 46 6.99 -15.08 1.72
N ALA A 47 7.39 -16.26 2.23
CA ALA A 47 8.17 -16.37 3.45
C ALA A 47 9.52 -15.65 3.35
N ALA A 48 10.21 -15.79 2.20
CA ALA A 48 11.47 -15.09 1.94
C ALA A 48 11.35 -13.57 1.89
N MET A 49 10.14 -13.06 1.63
CA MET A 49 9.83 -11.62 1.55
C MET A 49 9.35 -11.02 2.88
N LEU A 50 9.18 -11.81 3.94
CA LEU A 50 8.93 -11.25 5.28
C LEU A 50 10.10 -10.32 5.68
N GLY A 51 9.77 -9.15 6.20
CA GLY A 51 10.74 -8.09 6.50
C GLY A 51 11.15 -7.22 5.31
N HIS A 52 10.89 -7.64 4.07
CA HIS A 52 11.08 -6.77 2.89
C HIS A 52 10.16 -5.56 2.98
N LYS A 53 10.66 -4.38 2.61
CA LYS A 53 9.90 -3.13 2.75
C LYS A 53 9.14 -2.79 1.47
N LEU A 54 7.84 -2.52 1.60
CA LEU A 54 6.99 -2.01 0.53
C LEU A 54 6.60 -0.55 0.79
N GLU A 55 6.32 0.19 -0.28
CA GLU A 55 5.76 1.54 -0.17
C GLU A 55 4.28 1.47 0.22
N CYS A 56 3.99 1.81 1.48
CA CYS A 56 2.63 1.93 1.97
C CYS A 56 1.98 3.23 1.46
N LYS A 57 1.06 3.10 0.49
CA LYS A 57 0.34 4.22 -0.13
C LYS A 57 -0.48 5.04 0.87
N LEU A 58 -1.18 4.37 1.79
CA LEU A 58 -2.00 5.04 2.81
C LEU A 58 -1.14 5.90 3.75
N CYS A 59 -0.01 5.37 4.21
CA CYS A 59 0.95 6.15 4.98
C CYS A 59 1.47 7.37 4.20
N ASP A 60 1.67 7.26 2.88
CA ASP A 60 2.13 8.38 2.05
C ASP A 60 1.08 9.44 1.83
N ASP A 61 -0.16 9.03 1.65
CA ASP A 61 -1.27 9.96 1.47
C ASP A 61 -1.60 10.71 2.76
N THR A 62 -1.49 10.08 3.93
CA THR A 62 -1.63 10.80 5.21
C THR A 62 -0.58 11.88 5.39
N ARG A 63 0.66 11.65 4.95
CA ARG A 63 1.71 12.69 4.93
C ARG A 63 1.43 13.81 3.93
N ARG A 64 0.83 13.50 2.77
CA ARG A 64 0.43 14.52 1.79
C ARG A 64 -0.74 15.38 2.30
N GLY A 65 -1.72 14.78 2.97
CA GLY A 65 -2.89 15.48 3.51
C GLY A 65 -2.55 16.49 4.61
N GLN A 66 -1.54 16.19 5.44
CA GLN A 66 -1.07 17.11 6.50
C GLN A 66 -0.34 18.35 5.95
N ASN A 67 0.11 18.33 4.69
CA ASN A 67 0.81 19.44 4.07
C ASN A 67 -0.01 20.13 2.96
N ARG A 68 -1.32 19.89 2.92
CA ARG A 68 -2.23 20.64 2.06
C ARG A 68 -2.42 22.02 2.70
N PRO A 69 -2.08 23.13 2.02
CA PRO A 69 -2.47 24.44 2.52
C PRO A 69 -3.99 24.44 2.71
N PRO A 70 -4.54 25.08 3.77
CA PRO A 70 -5.98 25.17 3.92
C PRO A 70 -6.57 25.65 2.60
N ALA A 71 -7.62 24.97 2.12
CA ALA A 71 -8.33 25.42 0.94
C ALA A 71 -8.64 26.90 1.18
N ALA A 72 -8.26 27.77 0.25
CA ALA A 72 -8.63 29.17 0.29
C ALA A 72 -10.16 29.24 0.18
N GLU A 73 -10.83 29.10 1.32
CA GLU A 73 -12.25 29.41 1.45
C GLU A 73 -12.34 30.94 1.48
N GLY A 74 -13.02 31.48 0.47
CA GLY A 74 -13.42 32.88 0.46
C GLY A 74 -12.86 33.68 -0.71
N LEU A 75 -13.49 33.54 -1.88
CA LEU A 75 -13.80 34.65 -2.78
C LEU A 75 -15.10 34.32 -3.54
N ASP A 76 -16.20 34.19 -2.80
CA ASP A 76 -17.54 34.41 -3.35
C ASP A 76 -18.23 35.41 -2.43
N SER A 77 -18.15 36.69 -2.79
CA SER A 77 -19.02 37.80 -2.42
C SER A 77 -18.26 39.13 -2.48
N LEU A 78 -18.17 39.73 -3.68
CA LEU A 78 -18.28 41.18 -3.83
C LEU A 78 -18.85 41.46 -5.23
N GLN A 79 -20.09 41.96 -5.21
CA GLN A 79 -20.84 42.74 -6.22
C GLN A 79 -20.64 42.43 -7.71
#